data_AF-A0AAF3ED72-F1
#
_entry.id   AF-A0AAF3ED72-F1
#
_cell.length_a   1.000
_cell.length_b   1.000
_cell.length_c   1.000
_cell.angle_alpha   90.00
_cell.angle_beta   90.00
_cell.angle_gamma   90.00
#
_symmetry.space_group_name_H-M   'P 1'
#
loop_
_entity.id
_entity.type
_entity.pdbx_description
1 polymer ?
#
loop_
_entity_poly.entity_id
_entity_poly.type
_entity_poly.pdbx_seq_one_letter_code
_entity_poly.pdbx_strand_id
1 'polypeptide(L)'
;MMRISAALLVSYTLAADSCTANDIAGLNNCYQAFVGAYGFSMSNVLPHYWDMHQVRTGWLDAQGVKVQPKICQIGNNLVNCIAKFPCLSQDTFLTMGADSTESPRWFLDKIATKYQCGEGYQVLLQDYYCMAACREHRDDALSACSTMMQNEIAQGTDPCV
;
A
#
# COMPACT_ATOMS: atom_id res chain seq x y z
N MET A 1 -1.43 -33.95 45.30
CA MET A 1 -1.22 -32.49 45.40
C MET A 1 -0.84 -31.96 44.03
N MET A 2 -1.82 -31.46 43.28
CA MET A 2 -1.67 -30.96 41.92
C MET A 2 -1.33 -29.47 42.01
N ARG A 3 -0.12 -29.07 41.59
CA ARG A 3 0.28 -27.66 41.52
C ARG A 3 -0.27 -27.07 40.23
N ILE A 4 -1.27 -26.21 40.36
CA ILE A 4 -1.78 -25.38 39.25
C ILE A 4 -0.81 -24.21 39.12
N SER A 5 0.01 -24.22 38.08
CA SER A 5 0.82 -23.07 37.69
C SER A 5 -0.10 -22.06 37.01
N ALA A 6 -0.38 -20.94 37.67
CA ALA A 6 -1.06 -19.80 37.08
C ALA A 6 -0.13 -19.16 36.04
N ALA A 7 -0.43 -19.34 34.75
CA ALA A 7 0.19 -18.59 33.67
C ALA A 7 -0.30 -17.14 33.77
N LEU A 8 0.60 -16.23 34.15
CA LEU A 8 0.40 -14.79 34.00
C LEU A 8 0.23 -14.47 32.52
N LEU A 9 -1.01 -14.22 32.10
CA LEU A 9 -1.31 -13.54 30.85
C LEU A 9 -0.80 -12.10 31.00
N VAL A 10 0.42 -11.85 30.53
CA VAL A 10 0.90 -10.49 30.29
C VAL A 10 0.08 -9.95 29.13
N SER A 11 -0.92 -9.14 29.46
CA SER A 11 -1.62 -8.31 28.49
C SER A 11 -0.63 -7.27 27.97
N TYR A 12 0.05 -7.57 26.87
CA TYR A 12 0.73 -6.55 26.10
C TYR A 12 -0.33 -5.67 25.46
N THR A 13 -0.72 -4.58 26.14
CA THR A 13 -1.31 -3.44 25.43
C THR A 13 -0.18 -2.84 24.59
N LEU A 14 -0.04 -3.31 23.36
CA LEU A 14 0.64 -2.56 22.31
C LEU A 14 -0.21 -1.30 22.11
N ALA A 15 0.07 -0.24 22.87
CA ALA A 15 -0.34 1.08 22.44
C ALA A 15 0.28 1.25 21.05
N ALA A 16 -0.55 1.27 20.01
CA ALA A 16 -0.10 1.74 18.72
C ALA A 16 0.35 3.19 18.95
N ASP A 17 1.65 3.43 18.96
CA ASP A 17 2.18 4.79 19.09
C ASP A 17 1.60 5.60 17.94
N SER A 18 0.66 6.49 18.25
CA SER A 18 0.10 7.41 17.29
C SER A 18 1.18 8.40 16.85
N CYS A 19 1.28 8.69 15.55
CA CYS A 19 2.27 9.63 15.06
C CYS A 19 2.13 11.00 15.74
N THR A 20 3.25 11.55 16.22
CA THR A 20 3.30 12.92 16.72
C THR A 20 3.21 13.92 15.57
N ALA A 21 2.97 15.21 15.88
CA ALA A 21 2.99 16.26 14.86
C ALA A 21 4.32 16.33 14.07
N ASN A 22 5.45 16.04 14.75
CA ASN A 22 6.76 16.00 14.11
C ASN A 22 6.90 14.79 13.17
N ASP A 23 6.33 13.64 13.54
CA ASP A 23 6.30 12.46 12.67
C ASP A 23 5.46 12.74 11.43
N ILE A 24 4.29 13.36 11.59
CA ILE A 24 3.42 13.77 10.46
C ILE A 24 4.14 14.75 9.53
N ALA A 25 4.83 15.75 10.06
CA ALA A 25 5.63 16.67 9.24
C ALA A 25 6.74 15.95 8.48
N GLY A 26 7.42 15.00 9.13
CA GLY A 26 8.42 14.15 8.50
C GLY A 26 7.86 13.25 7.39
N LEU A 27 6.68 12.65 7.63
CA LEU A 27 5.96 11.85 6.65
C LEU A 27 5.50 12.68 5.46
N ASN A 28 4.96 13.88 5.69
CA ASN A 28 4.60 14.82 4.62
C ASN A 28 5.80 15.15 3.72
N ASN A 29 6.99 15.37 4.29
CA ASN A 29 8.20 15.59 3.49
C ASN A 29 8.58 14.36 2.66
N CYS A 30 8.47 13.14 3.22
CA CYS A 30 8.73 11.91 2.47
C CYS A 30 7.74 11.74 1.30
N TYR A 31 6.45 11.95 1.55
CA TYR A 31 5.43 11.83 0.52
C TYR A 31 5.49 12.95 -0.51
N GLN A 32 5.90 14.16 -0.12
CA GLN A 32 6.12 15.28 -1.05
C GLN A 32 7.16 14.94 -2.10
N ALA A 33 8.30 14.36 -1.70
CA ALA A 33 9.32 13.91 -2.65
C ALA A 33 8.81 12.75 -3.52
N PHE A 34 8.05 11.82 -2.94
CA PHE A 34 7.50 10.67 -3.65
C PHE A 34 6.50 11.06 -4.73
N VAL A 35 5.46 11.85 -4.39
CA VAL A 35 4.46 12.30 -5.36
C VAL A 35 5.06 13.31 -6.36
N GLY A 36 6.07 14.07 -5.93
CA GLY A 36 6.90 14.91 -6.78
C GLY A 36 7.56 14.17 -7.93
N ALA A 37 8.05 12.96 -7.70
CA ALA A 37 8.65 12.13 -8.75
C ALA A 37 7.63 11.70 -9.84
N TYR A 38 6.34 11.74 -9.53
CA TYR A 38 5.23 11.50 -10.47
C TYR A 38 4.60 12.79 -11.01
N GLY A 39 5.18 13.96 -10.73
CA GLY A 39 4.72 15.25 -11.26
C GLY A 39 3.64 15.94 -10.42
N PHE A 40 3.39 15.47 -9.19
CA PHE A 40 2.44 16.09 -8.28
C PHE A 40 3.15 16.98 -7.27
N SER A 41 2.39 17.88 -6.65
CA SER A 41 2.87 18.63 -5.49
C SER A 41 1.92 18.38 -4.32
N MET A 42 2.47 18.41 -3.11
CA MET A 42 1.69 18.46 -1.88
C MET A 42 2.41 19.36 -0.88
N SER A 43 1.64 20.03 -0.04
CA SER A 43 2.15 20.71 1.15
C SER A 43 1.81 19.91 2.41
N ASN A 44 0.52 19.56 2.57
CA ASN A 44 0.01 18.88 3.77
C ASN A 44 -1.08 17.86 3.45
N VAL A 45 -1.50 17.78 2.19
CA VAL A 45 -2.62 16.96 1.73
C VAL A 45 -2.12 16.12 0.56
N LEU A 46 -2.29 14.80 0.67
CA LEU A 46 -1.95 13.89 -0.41
C LEU A 46 -2.80 14.17 -1.65
N PRO A 47 -2.23 14.03 -2.86
CA PRO A 47 -3.05 14.04 -4.07
C PRO A 47 -4.02 12.85 -4.05
N HIS A 48 -5.04 12.91 -4.89
CA HIS A 48 -5.91 11.76 -5.12
C HIS A 48 -5.06 10.57 -5.62
N TYR A 49 -5.20 9.44 -4.96
CA TYR A 49 -4.39 8.24 -5.14
C TYR A 49 -4.40 7.78 -6.59
N TRP A 50 -5.59 7.74 -7.21
CA TRP A 50 -5.73 7.24 -8.57
C TRP A 50 -5.04 8.11 -9.59
N ASP A 51 -4.90 9.41 -9.36
CA ASP A 51 -4.22 10.31 -10.28
C ASP A 51 -2.72 9.95 -10.33
N MET A 52 -2.10 9.74 -9.17
CA MET A 52 -0.71 9.28 -9.07
C MET A 52 -0.54 7.85 -9.61
N HIS A 53 -1.46 6.95 -9.25
CA HIS A 53 -1.45 5.57 -9.72
C HIS A 53 -1.52 5.50 -11.25
N GLN A 54 -2.38 6.31 -11.89
CA GLN A 54 -2.52 6.39 -13.35
C GLN A 54 -1.23 6.84 -14.04
N VAL A 55 -0.47 7.78 -13.46
CA VAL A 55 0.84 8.16 -14.01
C VAL A 55 1.81 6.97 -13.95
N ARG A 56 1.84 6.25 -12.82
CA ARG A 56 2.68 5.06 -12.65
C ARG A 56 2.30 3.95 -13.64
N THR A 57 1.03 3.61 -13.76
CA THR A 57 0.56 2.58 -14.70
C THR A 57 0.73 3.02 -16.14
N GLY A 58 0.50 4.29 -16.46
CA GLY A 58 0.73 4.83 -17.81
C GLY A 58 2.19 4.70 -18.26
N TRP A 59 3.15 4.84 -17.34
CA TRP A 59 4.56 4.53 -17.65
C TRP A 59 4.78 3.06 -17.98
N LEU A 60 4.17 2.16 -17.21
CA LEU A 60 4.23 0.71 -17.43
C LEU A 60 3.57 0.32 -18.75
N ASP A 61 2.45 0.93 -19.11
CA ASP A 61 1.76 0.67 -20.37
C ASP A 61 2.57 1.17 -21.57
N ALA A 62 3.23 2.32 -21.45
CA ALA A 62 4.04 2.90 -22.51
C ALA A 62 5.40 2.22 -22.70
N GLN A 63 6.03 1.74 -21.62
CA GLN A 63 7.44 1.28 -21.64
C GLN A 63 7.61 -0.20 -21.26
N GLY A 64 6.54 -0.86 -20.81
CA GLY A 64 6.60 -2.20 -20.24
C GLY A 64 7.49 -2.27 -18.99
N VAL A 65 7.99 -3.47 -18.70
CA VAL A 65 8.86 -3.73 -17.53
C VAL A 65 10.16 -2.89 -17.49
N LYS A 66 10.56 -2.26 -18.60
CA LYS A 66 11.78 -1.44 -18.65
C LYS A 66 11.73 -0.23 -17.72
N VAL A 67 10.55 0.27 -17.39
CA VAL A 67 10.39 1.40 -16.45
C VAL A 67 10.38 0.96 -14.98
N GLN A 68 10.27 -0.35 -14.71
CA GLN A 68 10.19 -0.87 -13.35
C GLN A 68 11.39 -0.47 -12.47
N PRO A 69 12.65 -0.43 -12.95
CA PRO A 69 13.77 0.09 -12.16
C PRO A 69 13.56 1.54 -11.68
N LYS A 70 12.97 2.41 -12.52
CA LYS A 70 12.66 3.81 -12.15
C LYS A 70 11.56 3.85 -11.09
N ILE A 71 10.47 3.09 -11.29
CA ILE A 71 9.37 3.00 -10.31
C ILE A 71 9.91 2.51 -8.96
N CYS A 72 10.78 1.50 -8.98
CA CYS A 72 11.38 0.97 -7.75
C CYS A 72 12.41 1.87 -7.11
N GLN A 73 13.14 2.68 -7.88
CA GLN A 73 13.99 3.72 -7.30
C GLN A 73 13.14 4.74 -6.52
N ILE A 74 12.03 5.21 -7.11
CA ILE A 74 11.10 6.14 -6.45
C ILE A 74 10.47 5.50 -5.20
N GLY A 75 9.98 4.27 -5.33
CA GLY A 75 9.37 3.51 -4.23
C GLY A 75 10.32 3.23 -3.08
N ASN A 76 11.55 2.78 -3.37
CA ASN A 76 12.57 2.52 -2.36
C ASN A 76 13.01 3.80 -1.66
N ASN A 77 13.07 4.94 -2.36
CA ASN A 77 13.31 6.24 -1.72
C ASN A 77 12.22 6.57 -0.69
N LEU A 78 10.94 6.33 -1.01
CA LEU A 78 9.84 6.49 -0.06
C LEU A 78 10.00 5.52 1.13
N VAL A 79 10.16 4.23 0.87
CA VAL A 79 10.28 3.18 1.91
C VAL A 79 11.43 3.50 2.87
N ASN A 80 12.58 3.92 2.35
CA ASN A 80 13.73 4.32 3.17
C ASN A 80 13.45 5.58 3.98
N CYS A 81 12.78 6.58 3.39
CA CYS A 81 12.43 7.82 4.08
C CYS A 81 11.47 7.57 5.26
N ILE A 82 10.49 6.68 5.08
CA ILE A 82 9.46 6.40 6.08
C ILE A 82 9.88 5.35 7.13
N ALA A 83 10.98 4.62 6.92
CA ALA A 83 11.42 3.52 7.80
C ALA A 83 11.62 3.93 9.26
N LYS A 84 11.88 5.22 9.52
CA LYS A 84 12.07 5.79 10.86
C LYS A 84 10.78 6.14 11.60
N PHE A 85 9.61 6.02 10.97
CA PHE A 85 8.31 6.35 11.57
C PHE A 85 7.51 5.07 11.84
N PRO A 86 7.72 4.41 13.00
CA PRO A 86 7.02 3.15 13.33
C PRO A 86 5.52 3.34 13.54
N CYS A 87 5.08 4.58 13.79
CA CYS A 87 3.69 4.97 13.99
C CYS A 87 2.83 4.95 12.72
N LEU A 88 3.42 4.78 11.53
CA LEU A 88 2.74 4.88 10.24
C LEU A 88 1.74 3.73 10.05
N SER A 89 0.46 4.03 10.21
CA SER A 89 -0.69 3.16 10.00
C SER A 89 -1.60 3.69 8.88
N GLN A 90 -2.72 3.01 8.63
CA GLN A 90 -3.76 3.51 7.74
C GLN A 90 -4.31 4.87 8.22
N ASP A 91 -4.59 5.00 9.53
CA ASP A 91 -5.16 6.23 10.11
C ASP A 91 -4.22 7.44 10.00
N THR A 92 -2.90 7.22 9.94
CA THR A 92 -1.93 8.28 9.69
C THR A 92 -2.23 9.05 8.40
N PHE A 93 -2.72 8.36 7.36
CA PHE A 93 -3.07 9.00 6.08
C PHE A 93 -4.29 9.91 6.19
N LEU A 94 -5.23 9.64 7.11
CA LEU A 94 -6.34 10.55 7.40
C LEU A 94 -5.81 11.88 7.96
N THR A 95 -4.83 11.81 8.86
CA THR A 95 -4.15 13.00 9.41
C THR A 95 -3.35 13.76 8.34
N MET A 96 -2.91 13.08 7.28
CA MET A 96 -2.23 13.66 6.11
C MET A 96 -3.21 14.11 5.01
N GLY A 97 -4.51 14.23 5.34
CA GLY A 97 -5.52 14.82 4.46
C GLY A 97 -6.16 13.87 3.45
N ALA A 98 -5.86 12.57 3.49
CA ALA A 98 -6.62 11.58 2.73
C ALA A 98 -8.00 11.36 3.38
N ASP A 99 -9.02 11.03 2.60
CA ASP A 99 -10.32 10.61 3.14
C ASP A 99 -10.35 9.11 3.50
N SER A 100 -11.49 8.63 4.01
CA SER A 100 -11.67 7.22 4.41
C SER A 100 -11.58 6.21 3.27
N THR A 101 -11.74 6.65 2.02
CA THR A 101 -11.59 5.81 0.83
C THR A 101 -10.14 5.80 0.32
N GLU A 102 -9.44 6.91 0.49
CA GLU A 102 -8.08 7.14 0.01
C GLU A 102 -7.00 6.62 0.97
N SER A 103 -7.22 6.80 2.28
CA SER A 103 -6.33 6.33 3.35
C SER A 103 -5.91 4.84 3.20
N PRO A 104 -6.84 3.88 3.02
CA PRO A 104 -6.46 2.48 2.79
C PRO A 104 -5.68 2.29 1.48
N ARG A 105 -5.96 3.05 0.42
CA ARG A 105 -5.25 2.94 -0.87
C ARG A 105 -3.78 3.33 -0.73
N TRP A 106 -3.52 4.46 -0.05
CA TRP A 106 -2.16 4.91 0.23
C TRP A 106 -1.39 3.94 1.14
N PHE A 107 -2.06 3.40 2.16
CA PHE A 107 -1.45 2.41 3.04
C PHE A 107 -1.10 1.10 2.29
N LEU A 108 -2.01 0.62 1.44
CA LEU A 108 -1.79 -0.57 0.61
C LEU A 108 -0.71 -0.32 -0.45
N ASP A 109 -0.65 0.86 -1.08
CA ASP A 109 0.38 1.19 -2.06
C ASP A 109 1.78 1.14 -1.47
N LYS A 110 1.96 1.61 -0.22
CA LYS A 110 3.23 1.46 0.52
C LYS A 110 3.62 -0.02 0.63
N ILE A 111 2.68 -0.89 1.04
CA ILE A 111 2.94 -2.32 1.22
C ILE A 111 3.27 -2.97 -0.12
N ALA A 112 2.45 -2.70 -1.15
CA ALA A 112 2.63 -3.20 -2.50
C ALA A 112 3.98 -2.77 -3.07
N THR A 113 4.34 -1.49 -2.92
CA THR A 113 5.63 -0.94 -3.37
C THR A 113 6.80 -1.66 -2.71
N LYS A 114 6.75 -1.88 -1.39
CA LYS A 114 7.82 -2.60 -0.67
C LYS A 114 7.98 -4.02 -1.19
N TYR A 115 6.89 -4.72 -1.47
CA TYR A 115 6.93 -6.09 -2.00
C TYR A 115 7.41 -6.12 -3.45
N GLN A 116 6.78 -5.33 -4.34
CA GLN A 116 7.07 -5.27 -5.78
C GLN A 116 8.51 -4.84 -6.08
N CYS A 117 9.11 -4.03 -5.21
CA CYS A 117 10.49 -3.55 -5.37
C CYS A 117 11.51 -4.26 -4.50
N GLY A 118 11.07 -5.26 -3.73
CA GLY A 118 11.90 -6.17 -2.95
C GLY A 118 11.74 -7.59 -3.48
N GLU A 119 11.22 -8.49 -2.64
CA GLU A 119 11.10 -9.92 -2.92
C GLU A 119 10.25 -10.25 -4.15
N GLY A 120 9.23 -9.43 -4.43
CA GLY A 120 8.34 -9.60 -5.58
C GLY A 120 8.90 -9.09 -6.91
N TYR A 121 10.09 -8.46 -6.92
CA TYR A 121 10.61 -7.80 -8.11
C TYR A 121 10.81 -8.76 -9.29
N GLN A 122 11.38 -9.95 -9.03
CA GLN A 122 11.62 -10.93 -10.10
C GLN A 122 10.31 -11.54 -10.63
N VAL A 123 9.35 -11.81 -9.74
CA VAL A 123 8.01 -12.28 -10.12
C VAL A 123 7.34 -11.26 -11.02
N LEU A 124 7.39 -9.97 -10.64
CA LEU A 124 6.85 -8.89 -11.46
C LEU A 124 7.51 -8.84 -12.84
N LEU A 125 8.84 -8.90 -12.94
CA LEU A 125 9.52 -8.86 -14.24
C LEU A 125 9.16 -10.07 -15.13
N GLN A 126 9.00 -11.25 -14.53
CA GLN A 126 8.67 -12.48 -15.23
C GLN A 126 7.22 -12.48 -15.74
N ASP A 127 6.28 -12.06 -14.89
CA ASP A 127 4.84 -12.24 -15.13
C ASP A 127 4.12 -10.96 -15.57
N TYR A 128 4.83 -9.82 -15.68
CA TYR A 128 4.23 -8.52 -16.02
C TYR A 128 3.30 -8.56 -17.22
N TYR A 129 3.74 -9.15 -18.34
CA TYR A 129 2.91 -9.18 -19.56
C TYR A 129 1.68 -10.07 -19.41
N CYS A 130 1.75 -11.13 -18.59
CA CYS A 130 0.59 -11.93 -18.23
C CYS A 130 -0.39 -11.11 -17.38
N MET A 131 0.10 -10.42 -16.35
CA MET A 131 -0.71 -9.54 -15.51
C MET A 131 -1.35 -8.39 -16.32
N ALA A 132 -0.60 -7.77 -17.23
CA ALA A 132 -1.08 -6.70 -18.10
C ALA A 132 -2.17 -7.21 -19.06
N ALA A 133 -1.98 -8.38 -19.68
CA ALA A 133 -2.98 -9.00 -20.55
C ALA A 133 -4.25 -9.41 -19.78
N CYS A 134 -4.10 -9.93 -18.56
CA CYS A 134 -5.25 -10.22 -17.69
C CYS A 134 -6.02 -8.93 -17.35
N ARG A 135 -5.33 -7.84 -17.00
CA ARG A 135 -5.98 -6.54 -16.76
C ARG A 135 -6.71 -6.03 -18.01
N GLU A 136 -6.14 -6.19 -19.20
CA GLU A 136 -6.76 -5.71 -20.45
C GLU A 136 -7.95 -6.57 -20.92
N HIS A 137 -7.89 -7.88 -20.72
CA HIS A 137 -8.84 -8.82 -21.35
C HIS A 137 -9.73 -9.60 -20.37
N ARG A 138 -9.50 -9.45 -19.06
CA ARG A 138 -10.20 -10.18 -18.00
C ARG A 138 -10.68 -9.29 -16.86
N ASP A 139 -10.66 -7.96 -17.02
CA ASP A 139 -11.10 -7.04 -15.98
C ASP A 139 -12.56 -7.28 -15.57
N ASP A 140 -13.44 -7.57 -16.54
CA ASP A 140 -14.84 -7.94 -16.28
C ASP A 140 -14.94 -9.20 -15.41
N ALA A 141 -14.11 -10.21 -15.69
CA ALA A 141 -14.09 -11.46 -14.93
C ALA A 141 -13.50 -11.25 -13.52
N LEU A 142 -12.47 -10.42 -13.38
CA LEU A 142 -11.90 -10.01 -12.10
C LEU A 142 -12.91 -9.22 -11.26
N SER A 143 -13.65 -8.30 -11.87
CA SER A 143 -14.71 -7.52 -11.24
C SER A 143 -15.86 -8.41 -10.76
N ALA A 144 -16.28 -9.38 -11.59
CA ALA A 144 -17.28 -10.37 -11.21
C ALA A 144 -16.81 -11.23 -10.02
N CYS A 145 -15.55 -11.68 -10.04
CA CYS A 145 -14.93 -12.43 -8.94
C CYS A 145 -14.88 -11.60 -7.64
N SER A 146 -14.46 -10.34 -7.72
CA SER A 146 -14.44 -9.44 -6.56
C SER A 146 -15.83 -9.21 -5.98
N THR A 147 -16.84 -9.04 -6.83
CA THR A 147 -18.25 -8.89 -6.41
C THR A 147 -18.76 -10.15 -5.71
N MET A 148 -18.45 -11.33 -6.25
CA MET A 148 -18.80 -12.61 -5.64
C MET A 148 -18.15 -12.76 -4.26
N MET A 149 -16.85 -12.49 -4.16
CA MET A 149 -16.09 -12.52 -2.92
C MET A 149 -16.69 -11.59 -1.84
N GLN A 150 -17.08 -10.37 -2.22
CA GLN A 150 -17.74 -9.44 -1.29
C GLN A 150 -19.09 -9.97 -0.80
N ASN A 151 -19.88 -10.57 -1.69
CA ASN A 151 -21.16 -11.17 -1.33
C ASN A 151 -20.98 -12.36 -0.39
N GLU A 152 -19.99 -13.22 -0.65
CA GLU A 152 -19.70 -14.40 0.19
C GLU A 152 -19.17 -14.00 1.57
N ILE A 153 -18.27 -13.02 1.64
CA ILE A 153 -17.81 -12.44 2.92
C ILE A 153 -19.00 -11.86 3.70
N ALA A 154 -19.90 -11.12 3.04
CA ALA A 154 -21.08 -10.55 3.69
C ALA A 154 -22.05 -11.63 4.20
N GLN A 155 -22.05 -12.81 3.58
CA GLN A 155 -22.86 -13.97 3.97
C GLN A 155 -22.15 -14.89 4.98
N GLY A 156 -20.90 -14.59 5.36
CA GLY A 156 -20.12 -15.40 6.30
C GLY A 156 -19.61 -16.71 5.70
N THR A 157 -19.58 -16.83 4.38
CA THR A 157 -19.02 -17.97 3.64
C THR A 157 -17.61 -17.62 3.15
N ASP A 158 -16.68 -18.57 3.25
CA ASP A 158 -15.31 -18.36 2.79
C ASP A 158 -15.22 -18.63 1.26
N PRO A 159 -14.86 -17.61 0.45
CA PRO A 159 -14.76 -17.70 -1.01
C PRO A 159 -13.59 -18.59 -1.49
N CYS A 160 -12.71 -19.02 -0.57
CA CYS A 160 -11.48 -19.77 -0.87
C CYS A 160 -11.55 -21.26 -0.52
N VAL A 161 -12.74 -21.82 -0.22
CA VAL A 161 -12.95 -23.23 0.17
C VAL A 161 -13.61 -24.05 -0.93
#